data_AF-X0Z3P5-F1
#
_entry.id   AF-X0Z3P5-F1
#
_cell.length_a   1.000
_cell.length_b   1.000
_cell.length_c   1.000
_cell.angle_alpha   90.00
_cell.angle_beta   90.00
_cell.angle_gamma   90.00
#
_symmetry.space_group_name_H-M   'P 1'
#
loop_
_entity.id
_entity.type
_entity.pdbx_description
1 polymer ?
#
loop_
_entity_poly.entity_id
_entity_poly.type
_entity_poly.pdbx_seq_one_letter_code
_entity_poly.pdbx_strand_id
1 'polypeptide(L)'
;MRFANEYGYGELNNFPGCNQLTVSNHAFIFPKDRGKGNGSENHKLRLKRAKSLGYDYIMCTVIHTNTPELRILKKNNWKELDRFKNKESGNTVIIFGKKL
;
A
#
# COMPACT_ATOMS: atom_id res chain seq x y z
N MET A 1 3.65 -12.30 -0.10
CA MET A 1 4.56 -12.49 -1.25
C MET A 1 5.21 -11.15 -1.60
N ARG A 2 6.55 -11.13 -1.76
CA ARG A 2 7.31 -9.93 -2.14
C ARG A 2 7.49 -9.86 -3.66
N PHE A 3 7.36 -8.66 -4.21
CA PHE A 3 7.63 -8.36 -5.61
C PHE A 3 8.56 -7.15 -5.67
N ALA A 4 9.62 -7.27 -6.46
CA ALA A 4 10.61 -6.21 -6.65
C ALA A 4 10.62 -5.76 -8.11
N ASN A 5 11.06 -4.52 -8.32
CA ASN A 5 11.44 -3.98 -9.61
C ASN A 5 12.77 -3.21 -9.44
N GLU A 6 13.24 -2.58 -10.52
CA GLU A 6 14.51 -1.84 -10.52
C GLU A 6 14.58 -0.74 -9.44
N TYR A 7 13.44 -0.15 -9.06
CA TYR A 7 13.37 1.03 -8.19
C TYR A 7 12.96 0.73 -6.75
N GLY A 8 12.55 -0.50 -6.45
CA GLY A 8 12.12 -0.87 -5.11
C GLY A 8 11.31 -2.16 -5.06
N TYR A 9 10.47 -2.27 -4.03
CA TYR A 9 9.68 -3.47 -3.79
C TYR A 9 8.38 -3.17 -3.04
N GLY A 10 7.50 -4.16 -3.03
CA GLY A 10 6.30 -4.18 -2.20
C GLY A 10 5.85 -5.60 -1.94
N GLU A 11 4.98 -5.74 -0.95
CA GLU A 11 4.43 -7.04 -0.58
C GLU A 11 2.91 -7.03 -0.66
N LEU A 12 2.36 -8.18 -1.07
CA LEU A 12 0.95 -8.51 -0.98
C LEU A 12 0.82 -9.79 -0.16
N ASN A 13 0.12 -9.72 0.97
CA ASN A 13 -0.08 -10.84 1.86
C ASN A 13 -1.57 -11.14 1.96
N ASN A 14 -1.92 -12.43 2.07
CA ASN A 14 -3.31 -12.86 2.16
C ASN A 14 -3.90 -12.35 3.47
N PHE A 15 -5.14 -11.88 3.44
CA PHE A 15 -5.84 -11.56 4.67
C PHE A 15 -6.37 -12.86 5.31
N PRO A 16 -6.07 -13.13 6.59
CA PRO A 16 -6.58 -14.31 7.28
C PRO A 16 -8.12 -14.32 7.28
N GLY A 17 -8.72 -15.43 6.84
CA GLY A 17 -10.17 -15.60 6.84
C GLY A 17 -10.92 -14.96 5.65
N CYS A 18 -10.24 -14.30 4.71
CA CYS A 18 -10.87 -13.80 3.49
C CYS A 18 -9.93 -13.91 2.28
N ASN A 19 -10.15 -14.91 1.43
CA ASN A 19 -9.33 -15.16 0.24
C ASN A 19 -9.43 -14.06 -0.83
N GLN A 20 -10.49 -13.24 -0.80
CA GLN A 20 -10.71 -12.14 -1.75
C GLN A 20 -10.07 -10.81 -1.32
N LEU A 21 -9.46 -10.78 -0.13
CA LEU A 21 -8.82 -9.60 0.45
C LEU A 21 -7.31 -9.81 0.58
N THR A 22 -6.52 -8.85 0.08
CA THR A 22 -5.07 -8.81 0.30
C THR A 22 -4.62 -7.55 1.03
N VAL A 23 -3.59 -7.68 1.86
CA VAL A 23 -2.92 -6.58 2.55
C VAL A 23 -1.68 -6.21 1.77
N SER A 24 -1.62 -4.96 1.30
CA SER A 24 -0.38 -4.38 0.78
C SER A 24 0.44 -3.77 1.91
N ASN A 25 1.64 -4.27 2.09
CA ASN A 25 2.59 -3.80 3.09
C ASN A 25 4.01 -3.67 2.49
N HIS A 26 4.93 -3.14 3.31
CA HIS A 26 6.35 -3.00 2.96
C HIS A 26 6.63 -2.34 1.60
N ALA A 27 5.81 -1.35 1.21
CA ALA A 27 6.03 -0.57 0.00
C ALA A 27 7.27 0.32 0.17
N PHE A 28 8.28 0.12 -0.68
CA PHE A 28 9.57 0.77 -0.53
C PHE A 28 10.15 1.17 -1.88
N ILE A 29 10.69 2.38 -1.97
CA ILE A 29 11.46 2.90 -3.10
C ILE A 29 12.88 3.19 -2.62
N PHE A 30 13.89 2.73 -3.36
CA PHE A 30 15.29 2.97 -3.04
C PHE A 30 15.56 4.48 -2.93
N PRO A 31 16.33 4.94 -1.92
CA PRO A 31 16.51 6.37 -1.67
C PRO A 31 16.95 7.19 -2.89
N LYS A 32 17.88 6.65 -3.70
CA LYS A 32 18.37 7.26 -4.95
C LYS A 32 17.30 7.44 -6.04
N ASP A 33 16.17 6.75 -5.91
CA ASP A 33 15.09 6.66 -6.90
C ASP A 33 13.80 7.34 -6.44
N ARG A 34 13.82 8.02 -5.28
CA ARG A 34 12.69 8.78 -4.74
C ARG A 34 12.54 10.13 -5.47
N GLY A 35 11.33 10.71 -5.41
CA GLY A 35 11.02 12.00 -6.04
C GLY A 35 10.83 11.95 -7.56
N LYS A 36 11.07 10.80 -8.22
CA LYS A 36 11.01 10.64 -9.68
C LYS A 36 9.69 10.04 -10.20
N GLY A 37 8.66 9.96 -9.36
CA GLY A 37 7.38 9.31 -9.70
C GLY A 37 7.35 7.79 -9.52
N ASN A 38 8.49 7.14 -9.24
CA ASN A 38 8.61 5.69 -9.06
C ASN A 38 7.67 5.08 -8.01
N GLY A 39 7.31 5.83 -6.97
CA GLY A 39 6.31 5.37 -5.98
C GLY A 39 4.92 5.19 -6.59
N SER A 40 4.51 6.06 -7.51
CA SER A 40 3.23 5.93 -8.21
C SER A 40 3.22 4.73 -9.17
N GLU A 41 4.32 4.51 -9.89
CA GLU A 41 4.43 3.35 -10.79
C GLU A 41 4.49 2.02 -10.02
N ASN A 42 5.23 1.98 -8.91
CA ASN A 42 5.27 0.81 -8.03
C ASN A 42 3.88 0.54 -7.42
N HIS A 43 3.13 1.57 -7.04
CA HIS A 43 1.74 1.44 -6.59
C HIS A 43 0.83 0.83 -7.67
N LYS A 44 0.89 1.33 -8.92
CA LYS A 44 0.13 0.74 -10.04
C LYS A 44 0.49 -0.73 -10.26
N LEU A 45 1.79 -1.06 -10.18
CA LEU A 45 2.26 -2.43 -10.31
C LEU A 45 1.67 -3.34 -9.21
N ARG A 46 1.64 -2.87 -7.96
CA ARG A 46 1.00 -3.60 -6.85
C ARG A 46 -0.49 -3.84 -7.11
N LEU A 47 -1.24 -2.84 -7.59
CA LEU A 47 -2.65 -3.03 -7.92
C LEU A 47 -2.86 -4.00 -9.09
N LYS A 48 -2.06 -3.87 -10.15
CA LYS A 48 -2.11 -4.80 -11.30
C LYS A 48 -1.83 -6.23 -10.84
N ARG A 49 -0.84 -6.41 -9.96
CA ARG A 49 -0.49 -7.72 -9.40
C ARG A 49 -1.61 -8.29 -8.54
N ALA A 50 -2.22 -7.49 -7.66
CA ALA A 50 -3.33 -7.92 -6.83
C ALA A 50 -4.52 -8.39 -7.70
N LYS A 51 -4.90 -7.63 -8.74
CA LYS A 51 -5.92 -8.05 -9.71
C LYS A 51 -5.56 -9.35 -10.42
N SER A 52 -4.32 -9.48 -10.90
CA SER A 52 -3.88 -10.69 -11.62
C SER A 52 -3.86 -11.95 -10.76
N LEU A 53 -3.75 -11.78 -9.43
CA LEU A 53 -3.82 -12.87 -8.47
C LEU A 53 -5.26 -13.22 -8.07
N GLY A 54 -6.26 -12.51 -8.59
CA GLY A 54 -7.68 -12.79 -8.38
C GLY A 54 -8.26 -12.20 -7.10
N TYR A 55 -7.65 -11.14 -6.52
CA TYR A 55 -8.25 -10.43 -5.38
C TYR A 55 -9.28 -9.40 -5.83
N ASP A 56 -10.39 -9.30 -5.09
CA ASP A 56 -11.43 -8.29 -5.28
C ASP A 56 -11.18 -7.01 -4.46
N TYR A 57 -10.39 -7.10 -3.38
CA TYR A 57 -10.14 -6.00 -2.48
C TYR A 57 -8.70 -5.95 -1.97
N ILE A 58 -8.19 -4.75 -1.76
CA ILE A 58 -6.87 -4.49 -1.18
C ILE A 58 -6.95 -3.50 -0.02
N MET A 59 -6.16 -3.73 1.02
CA MET A 59 -6.02 -2.80 2.14
C MET A 59 -4.54 -2.50 2.45
N CYS A 60 -4.27 -1.37 3.10
CA CYS A 60 -2.95 -1.04 3.61
C CYS A 60 -3.05 -0.13 4.84
N THR A 61 -1.92 0.02 5.53
CA THR A 61 -1.77 1.00 6.60
C THR A 61 -0.69 2.01 6.25
N VAL A 62 -0.89 3.26 6.64
CA VAL A 62 0.05 4.36 6.38
C VAL A 62 0.16 5.24 7.62
N ILE A 63 1.37 5.62 8.00
CA ILE A 63 1.59 6.63 9.05
C ILE A 63 1.09 7.98 8.54
N HIS A 64 0.33 8.71 9.34
CA HIS A 64 -0.32 9.96 8.91
C HIS A 64 0.62 11.07 8.43
N THR A 65 1.91 11.02 8.78
CA THR A 65 2.95 11.96 8.33
C THR A 65 3.60 11.54 7.00
N ASN A 66 3.27 10.38 6.44
CA ASN A 66 3.80 9.91 5.17
C ASN A 66 3.08 10.59 3.98
N THR A 67 3.30 11.89 3.83
CA THR A 67 2.69 12.73 2.80
C THR A 67 2.84 12.18 1.37
N PRO A 68 4.00 11.61 0.96
CA PRO A 68 4.12 10.99 -0.36
C PRO A 68 3.15 9.84 -0.61
N GLU A 69 3.04 8.87 0.31
CA GLU A 69 2.13 7.73 0.14
C GLU A 69 0.67 8.20 0.21
N LEU A 70 0.33 9.11 1.13
CA LEU A 70 -1.02 9.66 1.23
C LEU A 70 -1.47 10.35 -0.06
N ARG A 71 -0.56 11.07 -0.74
CA ARG A 71 -0.85 11.68 -2.05
C ARG A 71 -1.11 10.62 -3.12
N ILE A 72 -0.34 9.52 -3.12
CA ILE A 72 -0.53 8.39 -4.05
C ILE A 72 -1.90 7.75 -3.80
N LEU A 73 -2.25 7.46 -2.54
CA LEU A 73 -3.53 6.83 -2.19
C LEU A 73 -4.72 7.72 -2.55
N LYS A 74 -4.66 9.03 -2.23
CA LYS A 74 -5.69 10.00 -2.60
C LYS A 74 -5.88 10.08 -4.11
N LYS A 75 -4.79 10.16 -4.89
CA LYS A 75 -4.84 10.19 -6.36
C LYS A 75 -5.47 8.93 -6.96
N ASN A 76 -5.34 7.78 -6.29
CA ASN A 76 -5.83 6.50 -6.77
C ASN A 76 -7.16 6.06 -6.12
N ASN A 77 -7.93 7.01 -5.56
CA ASN A 77 -9.26 6.78 -4.99
C ASN A 77 -9.29 5.63 -3.97
N TRP A 78 -8.33 5.62 -3.05
CA TRP A 78 -8.40 4.77 -1.86
C TRP A 78 -9.34 5.39 -0.83
N LYS A 79 -10.12 4.56 -0.16
CA LYS A 79 -11.02 4.99 0.91
C LYS A 79 -10.29 4.87 2.25
N GLU A 80 -10.28 5.93 3.04
CA GLU A 80 -9.92 5.86 4.46
C GLU A 80 -11.01 5.08 5.19
N LEU A 81 -10.63 4.00 5.86
CA LEU A 81 -11.54 3.12 6.59
C LEU A 81 -11.58 3.46 8.08
N ASP A 82 -10.42 3.75 8.66
CA ASP A 82 -10.27 4.09 10.08
C ASP A 82 -8.91 4.73 10.37
N ARG A 83 -8.73 5.29 11.57
CA ARG A 83 -7.50 5.90 12.05
C ARG A 83 -7.34 5.70 13.55
N PHE A 84 -6.14 5.30 13.98
CA PHE A 84 -5.85 5.06 15.38
C PHE A 84 -4.42 5.47 15.76
N LYS A 85 -4.20 5.68 17.07
CA LYS A 85 -2.86 5.87 17.64
C LYS A 85 -2.26 4.51 17.96
N ASN A 86 -1.18 4.14 17.28
CA ASN A 86 -0.43 2.94 17.62
C ASN A 86 0.33 3.18 18.93
N LYS A 87 0.04 2.39 19.97
CA LYS A 87 0.64 2.56 21.31
C LYS A 87 2.14 2.29 21.33
N GLU A 88 2.61 1.29 20.59
CA GLU A 88 4.02 0.87 20.56
C GLU A 88 4.93 1.91 19.90
N SER A 89 4.53 2.43 18.74
CA SER A 89 5.34 3.37 17.97
C SER A 89 5.01 4.83 18.23
N GLY A 90 3.91 5.11 18.93
CA GLY A 90 3.37 6.46 19.09
C GLY A 90 2.90 7.10 17.78
N ASN A 91 2.89 6.40 16.65
CA ASN A 91 2.44 6.96 15.38
C ASN A 91 0.91 6.93 15.26
N THR A 92 0.32 7.99 14.71
CA THR A 92 -1.06 7.89 14.20
C THR A 92 -1.01 7.15 12.86
N VAL A 93 -1.70 6.03 12.79
CA VAL A 93 -1.79 5.14 11.65
C VAL A 93 -3.20 5.24 11.06
N ILE A 94 -3.26 5.25 9.73
CA ILE A 94 -4.51 5.29 8.97
C ILE A 94 -4.65 3.97 8.22
N ILE A 95 -5.85 3.40 8.25
CA ILE A 95 -6.23 2.20 7.51
C ILE A 95 -6.93 2.62 6.22
N PHE A 96 -6.45 2.13 5.09
CA PHE A 96 -7.04 2.37 3.78
C PHE A 96 -7.52 1.08 3.13
N GLY A 97 -8.57 1.20 2.31
CA GLY A 97 -9.11 0.11 1.52
C GLY A 97 -9.53 0.53 0.12
N LYS A 98 -9.48 -0.41 -0.82
CA LYS A 98 -9.86 -0.18 -2.22
C LYS A 98 -10.38 -1.47 -2.85
N LYS A 99 -11.54 -1.39 -3.51
CA LYS A 99 -12.01 -2.41 -4.45
C LYS A 99 -11.11 -2.40 -5.69
N LEU A 100 -10.68 -3.56 -6.13
CA LEU A 100 -9.71 -3.72 -7.21
C LEU A 100 -10.38 -3.62 -8.58
#